data_AF-A0A9W9Z7L4-F1
#
_entry.id   AF-A0A9W9Z7L4-F1
#
_cell.length_a   1.000
_cell.length_b   1.000
_cell.length_c   1.000
_cell.angle_alpha   90.00
_cell.angle_beta   90.00
_cell.angle_gamma   90.00
#
_symmetry.space_group_name_H-M   'P 1'
#
loop_
_entity.id
_entity.type
_entity.pdbx_description
1 polymer ?
#
loop_
_entity_poly.entity_id
_entity_poly.type
_entity_poly.pdbx_seq_one_letter_code
_entity_poly.pdbx_strand_id
1 'polypeptide(L)'
;MGLVDLSAAALRSITGLMVRHHILQIDPNTLETLNKVNFAKEFPGDAKIKFTTAHPQRTDEGSVINISVTHAQKSTYDVIEIPPSTGKQGEHPLEGGKLLCSIPPTSGVAYIHSFCITENYVVVPETPLVLNLWEAYTRRFKDSSAAEWFQWKENQRSRFHVVDRKQGSYAGIFTADPFFVFHQVNAFEDDGKIFLDACCFHDHKIIDQTYLHNMRSPIVPGEKKLDVPDVRRYELPLEDLGDVKAGVPIKKKDDGLDYTLLHSGMEFPKLNDMENNGKRYKFVYGVGS
;
A
#
# COMPACT_ATOMS: atom_id res chain seq x y z
N MET A 1 -27.00 5.86 -18.80
CA MET A 1 -25.59 6.21 -19.06
C MET A 1 -24.85 6.07 -17.74
N GLY A 2 -24.34 4.86 -17.47
CA GLY A 2 -23.66 4.53 -16.21
C GLY A 2 -22.19 4.90 -16.30
N LEU A 3 -21.70 5.64 -15.31
CA LEU A 3 -20.28 5.87 -15.10
C LEU A 3 -19.66 4.56 -14.59
N VAL A 4 -18.83 3.92 -15.40
CA VAL A 4 -17.92 2.87 -14.91
C VAL A 4 -16.74 3.59 -14.29
N ASP A 5 -16.81 3.83 -12.99
CA ASP A 5 -15.66 4.26 -12.22
C ASP A 5 -14.70 3.09 -12.10
N LEU A 6 -13.53 3.17 -12.75
CA LEU A 6 -12.49 2.15 -12.64
C LEU A 6 -11.96 2.02 -11.22
N SER A 7 -12.15 3.03 -10.37
CA SER A 7 -11.92 2.89 -8.93
C SER A 7 -12.92 1.90 -8.32
N ALA A 8 -14.21 1.97 -8.70
CA ALA A 8 -15.25 1.07 -8.21
C ALA A 8 -15.17 -0.35 -8.82
N ALA A 9 -14.77 -0.46 -10.10
CA ALA A 9 -14.60 -1.75 -10.77
C ALA A 9 -13.35 -2.52 -10.30
N ALA A 10 -12.31 -1.83 -9.81
CA ALA A 10 -11.11 -2.47 -9.26
C ALA A 10 -11.27 -2.93 -7.79
N LEU A 11 -12.29 -2.48 -7.06
CA LEU A 11 -12.33 -2.56 -5.59
C LEU A 11 -13.32 -3.57 -4.97
N ARG A 12 -13.98 -4.43 -5.77
CA ARG A 12 -14.91 -5.45 -5.22
C ARG A 12 -14.46 -6.90 -5.44
N SER A 13 -13.15 -7.12 -5.40
CA SER A 13 -12.52 -8.44 -5.32
C SER A 13 -11.79 -8.55 -3.97
N ILE A 14 -12.53 -8.80 -2.88
CA ILE A 14 -11.94 -9.07 -1.57
C ILE A 14 -11.89 -10.59 -1.36
N THR A 15 -10.70 -11.17 -1.51
CA THR A 15 -10.24 -12.26 -0.62
C THR A 15 -8.72 -12.19 -0.49
N GLY A 16 -8.26 -11.72 0.68
CA GLY A 16 -6.89 -11.86 1.18
C GLY A 16 -5.94 -10.74 0.78
N LEU A 17 -5.30 -10.11 1.77
CA LEU A 17 -3.97 -9.46 1.82
C LEU A 17 -3.46 -8.69 0.56
N MET A 18 -3.46 -9.27 -0.64
CA MET A 18 -3.15 -8.64 -1.94
C MET A 18 -4.09 -9.15 -3.04
N VAL A 19 -4.37 -8.33 -4.06
CA VAL A 19 -5.16 -8.75 -5.22
C VAL A 19 -4.24 -9.51 -6.17
N ARG A 20 -4.55 -10.78 -6.47
CA ARG A 20 -3.87 -11.52 -7.55
C ARG A 20 -4.14 -10.83 -8.89
N HIS A 21 -3.32 -11.09 -9.90
CA HIS A 21 -3.44 -10.56 -11.28
C HIS A 21 -4.81 -10.74 -12.00
N HIS A 22 -5.85 -11.28 -11.36
CA HIS A 22 -7.21 -11.26 -11.89
C HIS A 22 -8.08 -10.28 -11.10
N ILE A 23 -8.72 -9.36 -11.81
CA ILE A 23 -9.73 -8.46 -11.26
C ILE A 23 -11.09 -8.77 -11.87
N LEU A 24 -12.17 -8.47 -11.15
CA LEU A 24 -13.54 -8.72 -11.60
C LEU A 24 -14.19 -7.40 -11.98
N GLN A 25 -14.67 -7.31 -13.21
CA GLN A 25 -15.50 -6.19 -13.65
C GLN A 25 -16.93 -6.43 -13.17
N ILE A 26 -17.50 -5.47 -12.45
CA ILE A 26 -18.84 -5.55 -11.86
C ILE A 26 -19.68 -4.38 -12.36
N ASP A 27 -20.94 -4.64 -12.72
CA ASP A 27 -21.90 -3.57 -13.03
C ASP A 27 -22.30 -2.85 -11.72
N PRO A 28 -22.11 -1.54 -11.60
CA PRO A 28 -22.41 -0.83 -10.35
C PRO A 28 -23.90 -0.71 -10.03
N ASN A 29 -24.79 -0.89 -11.02
CA ASN A 29 -26.24 -0.79 -10.85
C ASN A 29 -26.88 -2.14 -10.56
N THR A 30 -26.44 -3.21 -11.25
CA THR A 30 -27.02 -4.56 -11.10
C THR A 30 -26.23 -5.46 -10.16
N LEU A 31 -24.96 -5.11 -9.87
CA LEU A 31 -24.00 -5.92 -9.12
C LEU A 31 -23.61 -7.24 -9.83
N GLU A 32 -23.98 -7.41 -11.09
CA GLU A 32 -23.60 -8.57 -11.88
C GLU A 32 -22.10 -8.55 -12.19
N THR A 33 -21.48 -9.73 -12.18
CA THR A 33 -20.09 -9.90 -12.65
C THR A 33 -20.11 -9.93 -14.17
N LEU A 34 -19.53 -8.90 -14.80
CA LEU A 34 -19.49 -8.74 -16.24
C LEU A 34 -18.36 -9.56 -16.85
N ASN A 35 -17.14 -9.41 -16.31
CA ASN A 35 -15.94 -10.03 -16.86
C ASN A 35 -14.92 -10.37 -15.77
N LYS A 36 -14.03 -11.31 -16.08
CA LYS A 36 -12.80 -11.56 -15.33
C LYS A 36 -11.61 -11.11 -16.16
N VAL A 37 -10.99 -10.02 -15.75
CA VAL A 37 -9.88 -9.36 -16.43
C VAL A 37 -8.57 -9.93 -15.92
N ASN A 38 -7.66 -10.27 -16.83
CA ASN A 38 -6.32 -10.71 -16.45
C ASN A 38 -5.36 -9.54 -16.61
N PHE A 39 -5.13 -8.84 -15.50
CA PHE A 39 -4.33 -7.63 -15.43
C PHE A 39 -2.91 -7.87 -15.98
N ALA A 40 -2.31 -9.04 -15.71
CA ALA A 40 -0.98 -9.37 -16.22
C ALA A 40 -0.92 -9.61 -17.74
N LYS A 41 -2.04 -9.92 -18.38
CA LYS A 41 -2.11 -10.10 -19.84
C LYS A 41 -2.48 -8.82 -20.57
N GLU A 42 -3.33 -8.00 -19.96
CA GLU A 42 -3.90 -6.81 -20.59
C GLU A 42 -3.05 -5.55 -20.36
N PHE A 43 -2.12 -5.57 -19.41
CA PHE A 43 -1.17 -4.49 -19.18
C PHE A 43 0.07 -4.67 -20.09
N PRO A 44 0.35 -3.75 -21.03
CA PRO A 44 1.42 -3.92 -22.00
C PRO A 44 2.76 -3.35 -21.54
N GLY A 45 2.80 -2.58 -20.46
CA GLY A 45 4.05 -2.02 -19.93
C GLY A 45 5.00 -3.10 -19.41
N ASP A 46 6.27 -2.74 -19.24
CA ASP A 46 7.35 -3.66 -18.82
C ASP A 46 7.20 -4.21 -17.38
N ALA A 47 6.15 -3.80 -16.67
CA ALA A 47 5.86 -4.22 -15.30
C ALA A 47 5.45 -5.70 -15.26
N LYS A 48 5.93 -6.42 -14.24
CA LYS A 48 5.60 -7.83 -14.03
C LYS A 48 4.43 -7.96 -13.06
N ILE A 49 3.21 -7.86 -13.59
CA ILE A 49 2.03 -7.90 -12.73
C ILE A 49 1.79 -9.31 -12.17
N LYS A 50 1.96 -9.48 -10.86
CA LYS A 50 1.62 -10.75 -10.17
C LYS A 50 0.61 -10.55 -9.07
N PHE A 51 0.92 -9.63 -8.17
CA PHE A 51 0.07 -9.17 -7.08
C PHE A 51 0.01 -7.65 -7.16
N THR A 52 -1.15 -7.08 -6.90
CA THR A 52 -1.36 -5.64 -6.82
C THR A 52 -2.01 -5.30 -5.50
N THR A 53 -1.80 -4.07 -5.04
CA THR A 53 -2.58 -3.59 -3.89
C THR A 53 -4.05 -3.45 -4.28
N ALA A 54 -4.94 -3.57 -3.29
CA ALA A 54 -6.34 -3.21 -3.43
C ALA A 54 -6.58 -1.70 -3.26
N HIS A 55 -5.51 -0.91 -3.04
CA HIS A 55 -5.58 0.51 -2.72
C HIS A 55 -4.87 1.34 -3.80
N PRO A 56 -5.35 1.31 -5.06
CA PRO A 56 -4.81 2.18 -6.09
C PRO A 56 -5.08 3.65 -5.73
N GLN A 57 -4.17 4.52 -6.17
CA GLN A 57 -4.24 5.96 -5.94
C GLN A 57 -4.68 6.67 -7.22
N ARG A 58 -5.62 7.61 -7.12
CA ARG A 58 -6.10 8.39 -8.27
C ARG A 58 -5.44 9.77 -8.28
N THR A 59 -4.97 10.20 -9.44
CA THR A 59 -4.41 11.54 -9.65
C THR A 59 -5.51 12.54 -9.98
N ASP A 60 -5.20 13.84 -9.90
CA ASP A 60 -6.12 14.92 -10.29
C ASP A 60 -6.54 14.83 -11.76
N GLU A 61 -5.63 14.38 -12.62
CA GLU A 61 -5.87 14.17 -14.06
C GLU A 61 -6.75 12.94 -14.33
N GLY A 62 -7.00 12.13 -13.30
CA GLY A 62 -7.82 10.92 -13.36
C GLY A 62 -7.05 9.65 -13.67
N SER A 63 -5.71 9.70 -13.78
CA SER A 63 -4.87 8.51 -13.89
C SER A 63 -4.98 7.69 -12.60
N VAL A 64 -4.73 6.38 -12.72
CA VAL A 64 -4.68 5.45 -11.59
C VAL A 64 -3.28 4.91 -11.44
N ILE A 65 -2.67 5.16 -10.29
CA ILE A 65 -1.38 4.60 -9.89
C ILE A 65 -1.63 3.40 -8.99
N ASN A 66 -0.87 2.31 -9.17
CA ASN A 66 -0.88 1.18 -8.26
C ASN A 66 0.53 0.60 -8.12
N ILE A 67 0.73 -0.24 -7.10
CA ILE A 67 1.96 -1.01 -6.90
C ILE A 67 1.70 -2.45 -7.26
N SER A 68 2.54 -3.00 -8.14
CA SER A 68 2.63 -4.44 -8.32
C SER A 68 3.84 -5.03 -7.61
N VAL A 69 3.60 -6.10 -6.86
CA VAL A 69 4.64 -6.84 -6.15
C VAL A 69 4.96 -8.10 -6.93
N THR A 70 6.19 -8.19 -7.44
CA THR A 70 6.70 -9.39 -8.10
C THR A 70 7.40 -10.28 -7.08
N HIS A 71 6.85 -11.46 -6.80
CA HIS A 71 7.58 -12.53 -6.09
C HIS A 71 8.29 -13.44 -7.10
N ALA A 72 9.59 -13.22 -7.31
CA ALA A 72 10.45 -13.98 -8.24
C ALA A 72 11.93 -13.90 -7.84
N GLN A 73 12.83 -14.59 -8.56
CA GLN A 73 14.29 -14.48 -8.35
C GLN A 73 14.80 -13.03 -8.42
N LYS A 74 14.19 -12.20 -9.26
CA LYS A 74 14.32 -10.74 -9.25
C LYS A 74 12.97 -10.15 -8.85
N SER A 75 12.75 -10.01 -7.55
CA SER A 75 11.54 -9.41 -7.00
C SER A 75 11.64 -7.89 -7.09
N THR A 76 10.51 -7.23 -7.35
CA THR A 76 10.39 -5.77 -7.49
C THR A 76 9.06 -5.29 -6.93
N TYR A 77 9.03 -4.04 -6.49
CA TYR A 77 7.81 -3.26 -6.35
C TYR A 77 7.71 -2.33 -7.56
N ASP A 78 6.88 -2.70 -8.52
CA ASP A 78 6.68 -1.96 -9.77
C ASP A 78 5.58 -0.92 -9.55
N VAL A 79 5.94 0.36 -9.61
CA VAL A 79 4.99 1.48 -9.61
C VAL A 79 4.43 1.59 -11.03
N ILE A 80 3.14 1.33 -11.18
CA ILE A 80 2.45 1.38 -12.48
C ILE A 80 1.46 2.53 -12.53
N GLU A 81 1.26 3.08 -13.71
CA GLU A 81 0.24 4.09 -13.99
C GLU A 81 -0.66 3.61 -15.13
N ILE A 82 -1.97 3.76 -14.94
CA ILE A 82 -3.01 3.48 -15.91
C ILE A 82 -3.68 4.83 -16.24
N PRO A 83 -3.84 5.19 -17.52
CA PRO A 83 -4.44 6.47 -17.89
C PRO A 83 -5.91 6.55 -17.50
N PRO A 84 -6.49 7.76 -17.44
CA PRO A 84 -7.91 7.95 -17.20
C PRO A 84 -8.73 7.20 -18.26
N SER A 85 -9.87 6.66 -17.86
CA SER A 85 -10.87 6.14 -18.80
C SER A 85 -12.23 6.75 -18.52
N THR A 86 -13.02 6.88 -19.58
CA THR A 86 -14.35 7.49 -19.54
C THR A 86 -15.43 6.49 -19.14
N GLY A 87 -15.05 5.22 -18.92
CA GLY A 87 -15.96 4.15 -18.52
C GLY A 87 -16.92 3.72 -19.64
N LYS A 88 -16.66 4.12 -20.88
CA LYS A 88 -17.45 3.73 -22.05
C LYS A 88 -17.21 2.27 -22.38
N GLN A 89 -18.26 1.61 -22.86
CA GLN A 89 -18.18 0.22 -23.31
C GLN A 89 -17.17 0.09 -24.46
N GLY A 90 -16.24 -0.86 -24.32
CA GLY A 90 -15.15 -1.09 -25.29
C GLY A 90 -13.85 -0.34 -25.02
N GLU A 91 -13.76 0.47 -23.95
CA GLU A 91 -12.47 1.01 -23.50
C GLU A 91 -11.64 -0.06 -22.78
N HIS A 92 -10.34 -0.10 -23.09
CA HIS A 92 -9.36 -0.99 -22.49
C HIS A 92 -8.24 -0.16 -21.82
N PRO A 93 -8.51 0.54 -20.70
CA PRO A 93 -7.56 1.45 -20.07
C PRO A 93 -6.23 0.79 -19.68
N LEU A 94 -6.26 -0.51 -19.39
CA LEU A 94 -5.06 -1.29 -19.07
C LEU A 94 -4.05 -1.31 -20.22
N GLU A 95 -4.50 -1.24 -21.48
CA GLU A 95 -3.63 -1.17 -22.67
C GLU A 95 -2.82 0.14 -22.73
N GLY A 96 -3.27 1.19 -22.06
CA GLY A 96 -2.50 2.44 -21.92
C GLY A 96 -1.53 2.42 -20.74
N GLY A 97 -1.46 1.32 -19.99
CA GLY A 97 -0.69 1.21 -18.78
C GLY A 97 0.82 1.26 -19.00
N LYS A 98 1.53 1.97 -18.12
CA LYS A 98 2.99 2.12 -18.16
C LYS A 98 3.63 1.83 -16.80
N LEU A 99 4.84 1.30 -16.83
CA LEU A 99 5.73 1.21 -15.67
C LEU A 99 6.34 2.59 -15.43
N LEU A 100 6.13 3.17 -14.25
CA LEU A 100 6.81 4.41 -13.84
C LEU A 100 8.20 4.10 -13.31
N CYS A 101 8.30 3.16 -12.36
CA CYS A 101 9.57 2.83 -11.71
C CYS A 101 9.53 1.43 -11.11
N SER A 102 10.65 0.71 -11.12
CA SER A 102 10.80 -0.56 -10.39
C SER A 102 11.72 -0.37 -9.19
N ILE A 103 11.19 -0.64 -7.99
CA ILE A 103 11.92 -0.53 -6.73
C ILE A 103 12.43 -1.93 -6.34
N PRO A 104 13.75 -2.10 -6.09
CA PRO A 104 14.27 -3.35 -5.56
C PRO A 104 13.95 -3.48 -4.05
N PRO A 105 13.43 -4.64 -3.59
CA PRO A 105 13.31 -4.92 -2.16
C PRO A 105 14.67 -4.89 -1.47
N THR A 106 14.75 -4.34 -0.26
CA THR A 106 16.05 -4.16 0.41
C THR A 106 16.48 -5.37 1.22
N SER A 107 15.56 -6.13 1.79
CA SER A 107 15.88 -7.25 2.70
C SER A 107 14.79 -8.32 2.70
N GLY A 108 14.34 -8.71 1.50
CA GLY A 108 13.21 -9.62 1.29
C GLY A 108 11.98 -8.88 0.79
N VAL A 109 11.02 -9.60 0.21
CA VAL A 109 9.83 -8.97 -0.39
C VAL A 109 8.81 -8.68 0.70
N ALA A 110 8.67 -7.42 1.08
CA ALA A 110 7.71 -7.01 2.09
C ALA A 110 6.26 -7.18 1.62
N TYR A 111 5.39 -7.37 2.59
CA TYR A 111 3.96 -7.20 2.40
C TYR A 111 3.63 -5.71 2.24
N ILE A 112 2.99 -5.35 1.13
CA ILE A 112 2.55 -3.99 0.82
C ILE A 112 1.04 -4.01 0.62
N HIS A 113 0.31 -3.38 1.55
CA HIS A 113 -1.15 -3.31 1.49
C HIS A 113 -1.66 -2.03 0.82
N SER A 114 -1.01 -0.90 1.09
CA SER A 114 -1.33 0.40 0.51
C SER A 114 -0.08 1.29 0.45
N PHE A 115 -0.20 2.41 -0.25
CA PHE A 115 0.84 3.41 -0.46
C PHE A 115 0.18 4.78 -0.66
N CYS A 116 0.96 5.85 -0.61
CA CYS A 116 0.48 7.21 -0.88
C CYS A 116 1.11 7.80 -2.13
N ILE A 117 0.42 8.78 -2.69
CA ILE A 117 0.98 9.73 -3.65
C ILE A 117 0.96 11.13 -3.04
N THR A 118 1.84 12.00 -3.51
CA THR A 118 1.76 13.46 -3.37
C THR A 118 1.63 14.06 -4.77
N GLU A 119 1.67 15.39 -4.93
CA GLU A 119 1.72 16.01 -6.26
C GLU A 119 2.85 15.44 -7.14
N ASN A 120 4.06 15.30 -6.57
CA ASN A 120 5.27 14.94 -7.30
C ASN A 120 5.80 13.53 -7.02
N TYR A 121 5.39 12.87 -5.93
CA TYR A 121 6.02 11.64 -5.47
C TYR A 121 5.03 10.49 -5.24
N VAL A 122 5.53 9.27 -5.36
CA VAL A 122 4.91 8.05 -4.81
C VAL A 122 5.74 7.62 -3.61
N VAL A 123 5.08 7.34 -2.49
CA VAL A 123 5.74 6.87 -1.27
C VAL A 123 5.26 5.45 -0.94
N VAL A 124 6.16 4.48 -1.08
CA VAL A 124 5.88 3.06 -0.89
C VAL A 124 6.47 2.57 0.43
N PRO A 125 5.66 2.09 1.38
CA PRO A 125 6.16 1.55 2.64
C PRO A 125 6.73 0.13 2.44
N GLU A 126 7.91 -0.14 2.97
CA GLU A 126 8.49 -1.48 3.07
C GLU A 126 8.69 -1.81 4.56
N THR A 127 7.80 -2.66 5.10
CA THR A 127 7.80 -3.05 6.52
C THR A 127 8.63 -4.32 6.76
N PRO A 128 8.97 -4.64 8.03
CA PRO A 128 9.69 -5.87 8.38
C PRO A 128 8.90 -7.18 8.17
N LEU A 129 7.64 -7.14 7.72
CA LEU A 129 6.87 -8.33 7.38
C LEU A 129 7.20 -8.79 5.96
N VAL A 130 8.12 -9.76 5.84
CA VAL A 130 8.66 -10.21 4.54
C VAL A 130 8.18 -11.60 4.16
N LEU A 131 7.96 -11.82 2.87
CA LEU A 131 7.64 -13.14 2.33
C LEU A 131 8.85 -14.06 2.47
N ASN A 132 8.67 -15.17 3.18
CA ASN A 132 9.62 -16.25 3.22
C ASN A 132 9.42 -17.16 2.00
N LEU A 133 10.18 -16.92 0.93
CA LEU A 133 10.06 -17.70 -0.32
C LEU A 133 10.30 -19.20 -0.13
N TRP A 134 11.18 -19.58 0.80
CA TRP A 134 11.44 -20.99 1.11
C TRP A 134 10.26 -21.64 1.82
N GLU A 135 9.66 -20.96 2.81
CA GLU A 135 8.43 -21.44 3.44
C GLU A 135 7.26 -21.45 2.47
N ALA A 136 7.09 -20.43 1.64
CA ALA A 136 6.07 -20.41 0.61
C ALA A 136 6.21 -21.62 -0.35
N TYR A 137 7.45 -21.98 -0.71
CA TYR A 137 7.72 -23.13 -1.57
C TYR A 137 7.48 -24.48 -0.86
N THR A 138 8.02 -24.66 0.34
CA THR A 138 7.93 -25.92 1.10
C THR A 138 6.54 -26.16 1.68
N ARG A 139 5.87 -25.10 2.16
CA ARG A 139 4.50 -25.15 2.67
C ARG A 139 3.46 -25.15 1.56
N ARG A 140 3.81 -24.95 0.29
CA ARG A 140 2.87 -25.18 -0.83
C ARG A 140 2.42 -26.64 -0.94
N PHE A 141 3.19 -27.57 -0.37
CA PHE A 141 2.85 -28.99 -0.26
C PHE A 141 2.14 -29.35 1.06
N LYS A 142 1.88 -28.35 1.92
CA LYS A 142 1.08 -28.47 3.15
C LYS A 142 -0.14 -27.55 3.02
N ASP A 143 -1.24 -27.88 3.67
CA ASP A 143 -2.41 -26.98 3.71
C ASP A 143 -2.06 -25.75 4.56
N SER A 144 -1.48 -24.73 3.92
CA SER A 144 -1.07 -23.47 4.54
C SER A 144 -1.71 -22.27 3.83
N SER A 145 -1.94 -21.22 4.61
CA SER A 145 -2.47 -19.94 4.17
C SER A 145 -1.36 -18.97 3.75
N ALA A 146 -1.72 -17.95 2.97
CA ALA A 146 -0.75 -16.94 2.52
C ALA A 146 -0.13 -16.13 3.68
N ALA A 147 -0.88 -15.92 4.77
CA ALA A 147 -0.39 -15.22 5.96
C ALA A 147 0.79 -15.95 6.59
N GLU A 148 0.73 -17.28 6.64
CA GLU A 148 1.78 -18.15 7.20
C GLU A 148 3.07 -18.22 6.35
N TRP A 149 3.08 -17.56 5.18
CA TRP A 149 4.30 -17.45 4.35
C TRP A 149 5.08 -16.18 4.66
N PHE A 150 4.52 -15.26 5.45
CA PHE A 150 5.21 -14.05 5.88
C PHE A 150 5.85 -14.26 7.24
N GLN A 151 6.99 -13.61 7.43
CA GLN A 151 7.74 -13.61 8.68
C GLN A 151 8.13 -12.19 9.03
N TRP A 152 8.03 -11.85 10.31
CA TRP A 152 8.52 -10.58 10.82
C TRP A 152 10.02 -10.62 11.08
N LYS A 153 10.75 -9.60 10.64
CA LYS A 153 12.21 -9.48 10.82
C LYS A 153 12.51 -8.45 11.90
N GLU A 154 12.64 -8.89 13.15
CA GLU A 154 12.82 -8.01 14.33
C GLU A 154 13.95 -6.98 14.20
N ASN A 155 15.03 -7.31 13.51
CA ASN A 155 16.19 -6.43 13.34
C ASN A 155 16.14 -5.54 12.08
N GLN A 156 15.03 -5.59 11.33
CA GLN A 156 14.86 -4.83 10.10
C GLN A 156 14.11 -3.53 10.39
N ARG A 157 14.62 -2.42 9.88
CA ARG A 157 13.93 -1.13 9.88
C ARG A 157 12.82 -1.10 8.84
N SER A 158 11.76 -0.34 9.14
CA SER A 158 10.79 0.07 8.14
C SER A 158 11.43 1.09 7.19
N ARG A 159 10.94 1.13 5.95
CA ARG A 159 11.44 2.06 4.93
C ARG A 159 10.29 2.73 4.20
N PHE A 160 10.54 3.95 3.75
CA PHE A 160 9.70 4.66 2.80
C PHE A 160 10.50 4.89 1.53
N HIS A 161 10.14 4.16 0.48
CA HIS A 161 10.71 4.35 -0.85
C HIS A 161 10.02 5.51 -1.52
N VAL A 162 10.79 6.47 -2.02
CA VAL A 162 10.27 7.66 -2.70
C VAL A 162 10.58 7.57 -4.18
N VAL A 163 9.54 7.66 -5.01
CA VAL A 163 9.65 7.67 -6.48
C VAL A 163 9.16 9.02 -6.99
N ASP A 164 9.95 9.68 -7.82
CA ASP A 164 9.54 10.89 -8.54
C ASP A 164 8.57 10.49 -9.66
N ARG A 165 7.32 10.95 -9.57
CA ARG A 165 6.24 10.64 -10.52
C ARG A 165 6.47 11.28 -11.88
N LYS A 166 7.05 12.48 -11.92
CA LYS A 166 7.27 13.25 -13.15
C LYS A 166 8.42 12.64 -13.95
N GLN A 167 9.48 12.23 -13.27
CA GLN A 167 10.65 11.63 -13.90
C GLN A 167 10.56 10.11 -14.06
N GLY A 168 9.68 9.44 -13.30
CA GLY A 168 9.66 7.97 -13.23
C GLY A 168 10.93 7.39 -12.59
N SER A 169 11.58 8.15 -11.71
CA SER A 169 12.89 7.79 -11.15
C SER A 169 12.78 7.46 -9.67
N TYR A 170 13.61 6.52 -9.23
CA TYR A 170 13.71 6.18 -7.82
C TYR A 170 14.52 7.26 -7.10
N ALA A 171 13.85 8.10 -6.32
CA ALA A 171 14.41 9.32 -5.76
C ALA A 171 15.20 9.10 -4.46
N GLY A 172 14.80 8.12 -3.65
CA GLY A 172 15.48 7.84 -2.40
C GLY A 172 14.74 6.89 -1.47
N ILE A 173 15.31 6.69 -0.29
CA ILE A 173 14.73 5.87 0.78
C ILE A 173 14.91 6.59 2.11
N PHE A 174 13.85 6.63 2.92
CA PHE A 174 13.95 6.96 4.34
C PHE A 174 13.80 5.70 5.20
N THR A 175 14.55 5.61 6.30
CA THR A 175 14.44 4.52 7.27
C THR A 175 13.80 5.00 8.57
N ALA A 176 12.93 4.17 9.11
CA ALA A 176 12.19 4.41 10.34
C ALA A 176 12.34 3.23 11.32
N ASP A 177 12.04 3.46 12.58
CA ASP A 177 11.82 2.42 13.58
C ASP A 177 10.75 1.43 13.07
N PRO A 178 10.86 0.14 13.42
CA PRO A 178 9.99 -0.89 12.86
C PRO A 178 8.52 -0.63 13.20
N PHE A 179 7.67 -0.81 12.20
CA PHE A 179 6.21 -0.75 12.32
C PHE A 179 5.55 -1.62 11.27
N PHE A 180 4.30 -1.98 11.51
CA PHE A 180 3.44 -2.61 10.52
C PHE A 180 2.31 -1.67 10.12
N VAL A 181 1.89 -1.70 8.85
CA VAL A 181 0.83 -0.82 8.33
C VAL A 181 -0.02 -1.58 7.33
N PHE A 182 -1.34 -1.45 7.47
CA PHE A 182 -2.28 -1.75 6.40
C PHE A 182 -2.52 -0.49 5.58
N HIS A 183 -3.11 0.53 6.21
CA HIS A 183 -3.59 1.71 5.52
C HIS A 183 -2.71 2.92 5.78
N GLN A 184 -2.18 3.48 4.69
CA GLN A 184 -1.76 4.88 4.70
C GLN A 184 -3.00 5.77 4.79
N VAL A 185 -2.87 6.92 5.47
CA VAL A 185 -3.91 7.95 5.54
C VAL A 185 -3.81 8.86 4.33
N ASN A 186 -2.72 9.61 4.20
CA ASN A 186 -2.47 10.53 3.09
C ASN A 186 -0.98 10.93 3.09
N ALA A 187 -0.52 11.52 1.98
CA ALA A 187 0.76 12.21 1.94
C ALA A 187 0.60 13.58 1.26
N PHE A 188 1.45 14.54 1.61
CA PHE A 188 1.50 15.83 0.92
C PHE A 188 2.87 16.47 1.02
N GLU A 189 3.17 17.37 0.08
CA GLU A 189 4.40 18.14 0.08
C GLU A 189 4.17 19.52 0.70
N ASP A 190 5.08 19.92 1.57
CA ASP A 190 5.08 21.23 2.19
C ASP A 190 6.45 21.56 2.78
N ASP A 191 6.87 22.83 2.71
CA ASP A 191 8.13 23.33 3.29
C ASP A 191 9.36 22.44 3.00
N GLY A 192 9.51 22.01 1.74
CA GLY A 192 10.63 21.16 1.32
C GLY A 192 10.62 19.73 1.89
N LYS A 193 9.48 19.25 2.38
CA LYS A 193 9.30 17.90 2.96
C LYS A 193 8.09 17.21 2.37
N ILE A 194 8.11 15.88 2.39
CA ILE A 194 6.89 15.07 2.30
C ILE A 194 6.43 14.75 3.71
N PHE A 195 5.18 15.09 4.02
CA PHE A 195 4.49 14.63 5.21
C PHE A 195 3.68 13.40 4.85
N LEU A 196 3.92 12.29 5.56
CA LEU A 196 3.25 11.01 5.33
C LEU A 196 2.52 10.58 6.60
N ASP A 197 1.21 10.36 6.50
CA ASP A 197 0.38 9.92 7.60
C ASP A 197 -0.08 8.48 7.39
N ALA A 198 -0.01 7.66 8.43
CA ALA A 198 -0.31 6.22 8.35
C ALA A 198 -0.88 5.64 9.65
N CYS A 199 -1.75 4.63 9.53
CA CYS A 199 -2.26 3.84 10.66
C CYS A 199 -1.27 2.69 10.97
N CYS A 200 -0.37 2.93 11.92
CA CYS A 200 0.76 2.05 12.22
C CYS A 200 0.53 1.22 13.48
N PHE A 201 0.75 -0.08 13.36
CA PHE A 201 0.91 -1.00 14.49
C PHE A 201 2.40 -1.12 14.85
N HIS A 202 2.69 -1.51 16.09
CA HIS A 202 4.07 -1.79 16.50
C HIS A 202 4.67 -2.98 15.75
N ASP A 203 3.88 -4.02 15.52
CA ASP A 203 4.28 -5.22 14.79
C ASP A 203 3.09 -5.82 14.02
N HIS A 204 3.32 -6.94 13.33
CA HIS A 204 2.32 -7.63 12.51
C HIS A 204 1.29 -8.47 13.28
N LYS A 205 1.33 -8.54 14.63
CA LYS A 205 0.46 -9.45 15.42
C LYS A 205 -1.03 -9.23 15.20
N ILE A 206 -1.42 -8.04 14.74
CA ILE A 206 -2.81 -7.74 14.36
C ILE A 206 -3.34 -8.73 13.31
N ILE A 207 -2.48 -9.28 12.43
CA ILE A 207 -2.87 -10.31 11.45
C ILE A 207 -3.38 -11.56 12.17
N ASP A 208 -2.67 -12.02 13.20
CA ASP A 208 -3.05 -13.21 13.95
C ASP A 208 -4.25 -12.95 14.87
N GLN A 209 -4.30 -11.77 15.47
CA GLN A 209 -5.40 -11.36 16.34
C GLN A 209 -6.75 -11.30 15.58
N THR A 210 -6.71 -11.05 14.27
CA THR A 210 -7.90 -10.97 13.41
C THR A 210 -8.34 -12.31 12.80
N TYR A 211 -7.70 -13.44 13.13
CA TYR A 211 -8.25 -14.76 12.80
C TYR A 211 -9.66 -14.93 13.40
N LEU A 212 -10.57 -15.57 12.66
CA LEU A 212 -11.97 -15.69 13.04
C LEU A 212 -12.20 -16.31 14.43
N HIS A 213 -11.38 -17.28 14.83
CA HIS A 213 -11.49 -17.91 16.15
C HIS A 213 -11.12 -16.93 17.28
N ASN A 214 -10.14 -16.05 17.06
CA ASN A 214 -9.76 -14.99 17.99
C ASN A 214 -10.83 -13.88 17.99
N MET A 215 -11.30 -13.44 16.83
CA MET A 215 -12.36 -12.43 16.74
C MET A 215 -13.67 -12.87 17.40
N ARG A 216 -14.01 -14.15 17.34
CA ARG A 216 -15.22 -14.72 17.96
C ARG A 216 -15.04 -15.13 19.42
N SER A 217 -13.83 -15.06 19.97
CA SER A 217 -13.62 -15.37 21.38
C SER A 217 -14.36 -14.37 22.29
N PRO A 218 -14.78 -14.79 23.49
CA PRO A 218 -15.38 -13.87 24.46
C PRO A 218 -14.46 -12.69 24.77
N ILE A 219 -15.04 -11.51 25.01
CA ILE A 219 -14.29 -10.37 25.53
C ILE A 219 -14.05 -10.62 27.02
N VAL A 220 -12.79 -10.66 27.44
CA VAL A 220 -12.41 -10.76 28.84
C VAL A 220 -12.19 -9.33 29.38
N PRO A 221 -12.93 -8.90 30.43
CA PRO A 221 -12.76 -7.57 31.00
C PRO A 221 -11.32 -7.32 31.45
N GLY A 222 -10.72 -6.21 31.01
CA GLY A 222 -9.35 -5.83 31.34
C GLY A 222 -8.27 -6.40 30.42
N GLU A 223 -8.62 -7.31 29.50
CA GLU A 223 -7.69 -7.84 28.50
C GLU A 223 -7.84 -7.12 27.16
N LYS A 224 -6.71 -6.66 26.60
CA LYS A 224 -6.67 -6.08 25.27
C LYS A 224 -6.80 -7.20 24.24
N LYS A 225 -7.92 -7.22 23.51
CA LYS A 225 -8.20 -8.25 22.51
C LYS A 225 -7.44 -8.04 21.19
N LEU A 226 -7.42 -6.80 20.71
CA LEU A 226 -6.78 -6.41 19.46
C LEU A 226 -5.79 -5.30 19.72
N ASP A 227 -4.68 -5.31 19.00
CA ASP A 227 -3.80 -4.16 18.95
C ASP A 227 -4.50 -2.97 18.31
N VAL A 228 -4.17 -1.79 18.84
CA VAL A 228 -4.73 -0.51 18.38
C VAL A 228 -3.64 0.18 17.59
N PRO A 229 -3.93 0.69 16.38
CA PRO A 229 -2.97 1.42 15.57
C PRO A 229 -2.75 2.83 16.14
N ASP A 230 -1.57 3.37 15.93
CA ASP A 230 -1.29 4.80 16.06
C ASP A 230 -1.32 5.46 14.70
N VAL A 231 -2.01 6.59 14.58
CA VAL A 231 -1.90 7.46 13.42
C VAL A 231 -0.62 8.28 13.56
N ARG A 232 0.37 7.95 12.73
CA ARG A 232 1.72 8.54 12.78
C ARG A 232 1.96 9.44 11.58
N ARG A 233 2.53 10.62 11.82
CA ARG A 233 3.05 11.53 10.79
C ARG A 233 4.56 11.47 10.71
N TYR A 234 5.07 11.00 9.58
CA TYR A 234 6.48 11.01 9.23
C TYR A 234 6.82 12.26 8.40
N GLU A 235 8.00 12.81 8.62
CA GLU A 235 8.54 13.96 7.87
C GLU A 235 9.75 13.49 7.07
N LEU A 236 9.68 13.62 5.74
CA LEU A 236 10.70 13.15 4.81
C LEU A 236 11.30 14.35 4.06
N PRO A 237 12.47 14.88 4.46
CA PRO A 237 13.07 16.07 3.83
C PRO A 237 13.48 15.81 2.37
N LEU A 238 13.00 16.62 1.44
CA LEU A 238 13.31 16.44 0.01
C LEU A 238 14.80 16.67 -0.29
N GLU A 239 15.48 17.49 0.49
CA GLU A 239 16.93 17.73 0.37
C GLU A 239 17.79 16.50 0.67
N ASP A 240 17.24 15.52 1.41
CA ASP A 240 17.91 14.27 1.75
C ASP A 240 17.70 13.17 0.68
N LEU A 241 16.89 13.44 -0.35
CA LEU A 241 16.73 12.53 -1.49
C LEU A 241 18.02 12.49 -2.33
N GLY A 242 18.31 11.33 -2.93
CA GLY A 242 19.45 11.15 -3.84
C GLY A 242 20.21 9.83 -3.67
N ASP A 243 20.41 9.36 -2.44
CA ASP A 243 21.04 8.05 -2.19
C ASP A 243 20.01 6.94 -2.00
N VAL A 244 19.73 6.22 -3.08
CA VAL A 244 18.81 5.07 -3.11
C VAL A 244 19.38 3.78 -2.48
N LYS A 245 20.64 3.76 -2.03
CA LYS A 245 21.29 2.56 -1.45
C LYS A 245 21.45 2.63 0.07
N ALA A 246 21.85 3.79 0.60
CA ALA A 246 22.14 3.91 2.04
C ALA A 246 20.87 3.98 2.89
N GLY A 247 19.84 4.66 2.39
CA GLY A 247 18.64 4.99 3.15
C GLY A 247 18.90 6.00 4.27
N VAL A 248 18.16 7.10 4.30
CA VAL A 248 18.36 8.18 5.26
C VAL A 248 17.50 7.93 6.50
N PRO A 249 18.06 7.81 7.71
CA PRO A 249 17.27 7.70 8.93
C PRO A 249 16.43 8.96 9.15
N ILE A 250 15.14 8.79 9.39
CA ILE A 250 14.28 9.91 9.78
C ILE A 250 14.78 10.45 11.11
N LYS A 251 14.90 11.77 11.19
CA LYS A 251 15.37 12.46 12.40
C LYS A 251 14.38 12.23 13.54
N LYS A 252 14.86 11.65 14.65
CA LYS A 252 14.10 11.55 15.89
C LYS A 252 13.83 12.94 16.48
N LYS A 253 12.63 13.11 17.01
CA LYS A 253 12.18 14.28 17.78
C LYS A 253 12.67 14.17 19.23
N ASP A 254 12.40 15.20 20.03
CA ASP A 254 12.87 15.29 21.43
C ASP A 254 12.32 14.16 22.33
N ASP A 255 11.17 13.58 21.96
CA ASP A 255 10.56 12.41 22.62
C ASP A 255 11.21 11.08 22.19
N GLY A 256 12.18 11.09 21.28
CA GLY A 256 12.85 9.91 20.75
C GLY A 256 12.09 9.20 19.63
N LEU A 257 10.92 9.68 19.22
CA LEU A 257 10.15 9.13 18.11
C LEU A 257 10.61 9.73 16.78
N ASP A 258 10.58 8.92 15.72
CA ASP A 258 10.84 9.36 14.35
C ASP A 258 9.56 9.79 13.61
N TYR A 259 8.46 9.99 14.35
CA TYR A 259 7.18 10.46 13.86
C TYR A 259 6.50 11.38 14.88
N THR A 260 5.49 12.12 14.43
CA THR A 260 4.52 12.79 15.33
C THR A 260 3.31 11.88 15.52
N LEU A 261 2.94 11.59 16.76
CA LEU A 261 1.68 10.91 17.04
C LEU A 261 0.51 11.88 16.83
N LEU A 262 -0.37 11.57 15.88
CA LEU A 262 -1.55 12.39 15.58
C LEU A 262 -2.78 11.92 16.35
N HIS A 263 -2.95 10.61 16.50
CA HIS A 263 -4.09 9.99 17.16
C HIS A 263 -3.78 8.50 17.46
N SER A 264 -4.50 7.87 18.39
CA SER A 264 -4.39 6.44 18.67
C SER A 264 -5.75 5.78 18.60
N GLY A 265 -5.81 4.56 18.07
CA GLY A 265 -7.02 3.75 17.98
C GLY A 265 -7.90 4.03 16.77
N MET A 266 -7.32 4.37 15.61
CA MET A 266 -8.06 4.58 14.36
C MET A 266 -7.47 3.75 13.21
N GLU A 267 -8.32 2.93 12.58
CA GLU A 267 -8.04 2.18 11.36
C GLU A 267 -9.06 2.54 10.26
N PHE A 268 -8.89 1.99 9.06
CA PHE A 268 -9.73 2.24 7.88
C PHE A 268 -9.91 3.74 7.57
N PRO A 269 -8.80 4.49 7.42
CA PRO A 269 -8.86 5.92 7.19
C PRO A 269 -9.55 6.26 5.87
N LYS A 270 -10.30 7.35 5.88
CA LYS A 270 -10.95 7.97 4.73
C LYS A 270 -10.81 9.48 4.80
N LEU A 271 -10.52 10.07 3.65
CA LEU A 271 -10.49 11.51 3.43
C LEU A 271 -11.50 11.88 2.34
N ASN A 272 -11.70 13.18 2.11
CA ASN A 272 -12.28 13.62 0.85
C ASN A 272 -11.23 13.46 -0.26
N ASP A 273 -11.10 12.23 -0.77
CA ASP A 273 -10.07 11.82 -1.74
C ASP A 273 -10.05 12.72 -2.99
N MET A 274 -11.23 13.16 -3.46
CA MET A 274 -11.36 13.99 -4.65
C MET A 274 -10.68 15.35 -4.53
N GLU A 275 -10.62 15.91 -3.31
CA GLU A 275 -10.04 17.23 -3.08
C GLU A 275 -8.67 17.17 -2.42
N ASN A 276 -8.42 16.12 -1.62
CA ASN A 276 -7.31 16.09 -0.67
C ASN A 276 -6.30 14.95 -0.89
N ASN A 277 -6.55 13.99 -1.78
CA ASN A 277 -5.58 12.93 -2.03
C ASN A 277 -4.27 13.53 -2.57
N GLY A 278 -3.15 13.22 -1.91
CA GLY A 278 -1.84 13.77 -2.27
C GLY A 278 -1.63 15.25 -1.94
N LYS A 279 -2.56 15.86 -1.20
CA LYS A 279 -2.60 17.30 -0.90
C LYS A 279 -2.72 17.56 0.59
N ARG A 280 -2.32 18.76 1.00
CA ARG A 280 -2.49 19.21 2.38
C ARG A 280 -3.96 19.11 2.76
N TYR A 281 -4.22 18.51 3.93
CA TYR A 281 -5.56 18.23 4.42
C TYR A 281 -5.66 18.53 5.91
N LYS A 282 -6.91 18.54 6.42
CA LYS A 282 -7.21 18.88 7.83
C LYS A 282 -7.98 17.80 8.58
N PHE A 283 -8.79 17.00 7.87
CA PHE A 283 -9.69 16.03 8.49
C PHE A 283 -9.50 14.65 7.87
N VAL A 284 -9.54 13.63 8.73
CA VAL A 284 -9.60 12.21 8.39
C VAL A 284 -10.73 11.59 9.21
N TYR A 285 -11.43 10.65 8.60
CA TYR A 285 -12.46 9.81 9.22
C TYR A 285 -11.93 8.38 9.29
N GLY A 286 -12.28 7.63 10.32
CA GLY A 286 -11.85 6.24 10.44
C GLY A 286 -12.72 5.47 11.44
N VAL A 287 -12.47 4.17 11.54
CA VAL A 287 -13.13 3.29 12.51
C VAL A 287 -12.28 3.26 13.77
N GLY A 288 -12.91 3.59 14.89
CA GLY A 288 -12.29 3.47 16.21
C GLY A 288 -12.17 2.01 16.64
N SER A 289 -11.03 1.69 17.25
CA SER A 289 -10.74 0.39 17.88
C SER A 289 -11.13 0.37 19.36
#